data_AF-A0A5D6YCG1-F1
#
_entry.id   AF-A0A5D6YCG1-F1
#
_cell.length_a   1.000
_cell.length_b   1.000
_cell.length_c   1.000
_cell.angle_alpha   90.00
_cell.angle_beta   90.00
_cell.angle_gamma   90.00
#
_symmetry.space_group_name_H-M   'P 1'
#
loop_
_entity.id
_entity.type
_entity.pdbx_description
1 polymer ?
#
loop_
_entity_poly.entity_id
_entity_poly.type
_entity_poly.pdbx_seq_one_letter_code
_entity_poly.pdbx_strand_id
1 'polypeptide(L)'
;MLPLRRQRHRLVLCADFDETLTAVDTIALLFQCAASRRSTALARDAHNTQVQALVARFSADLQAFEHRHLPLPSPSSRRSDAAGLATYLEAFAAVDMQSLRRVEAAQLLRGIAPTRDLVAAAAEVEVRPGAHRALALADAAYVVSANWSATLLDAVVNCDPSRARVQIVTNGAQ
;
A
#
# COMPACT_ATOMS: atom_id res chain seq x y z
N MET A 1 37.62 -18.63 30.92
CA MET A 1 36.32 -17.99 30.64
C MET A 1 36.17 -17.83 29.14
N LEU A 2 35.34 -18.66 28.49
CA LEU A 2 34.96 -18.47 27.10
C LEU A 2 33.83 -17.42 27.04
N PRO A 3 33.89 -16.41 26.14
CA PRO A 3 32.80 -15.46 26.02
C PRO A 3 31.57 -16.18 25.46
N LEU A 4 30.45 -16.09 26.19
CA LEU A 4 29.13 -16.46 25.70
C LEU A 4 28.87 -15.65 24.42
N ARG A 5 29.02 -16.28 23.25
CA ARG A 5 28.50 -15.75 21.98
C ARG A 5 27.00 -15.61 22.16
N ARG A 6 26.51 -14.39 22.41
CA ARG A 6 25.09 -14.07 22.24
C ARG A 6 24.74 -14.42 20.79
N GLN A 7 23.91 -15.44 20.60
CA GLN A 7 23.25 -15.67 19.33
C GLN A 7 22.49 -14.38 19.00
N ARG A 8 23.02 -13.60 18.06
CA ARG A 8 22.26 -12.50 17.47
C ARG A 8 21.16 -13.15 16.65
N HIS A 9 19.93 -13.05 17.13
CA HIS A 9 18.76 -13.39 16.34
C HIS A 9 18.69 -12.40 15.17
N ARG A 10 18.52 -12.94 13.96
CA ARG A 10 18.24 -12.09 12.79
C ARG A 10 16.85 -11.51 12.94
N LEU A 11 16.73 -10.20 12.88
CA LEU A 11 15.46 -9.48 12.88
C LEU A 11 15.01 -9.26 11.44
N VAL A 12 13.87 -9.83 11.09
CA VAL A 12 13.17 -9.54 9.83
C VAL A 12 11.95 -8.68 10.16
N LEU A 13 11.86 -7.50 9.56
CA LEU A 13 10.70 -6.62 9.68
C LEU A 13 9.88 -6.67 8.38
N CYS A 14 8.61 -6.98 8.50
CA CYS A 14 7.63 -6.83 7.44
C CYS A 14 6.61 -5.80 7.91
N ALA A 15 6.41 -4.74 7.13
CA ALA A 15 5.49 -3.67 7.47
C ALA A 15 4.61 -3.36 6.26
N ASP A 16 3.34 -3.08 6.54
CA ASP A 16 2.49 -2.40 5.57
C ASP A 16 2.98 -0.95 5.37
N PHE A 17 2.67 -0.33 4.23
CA PHE A 17 3.12 1.03 3.90
C PHE A 17 2.15 2.09 4.39
N ASP A 18 0.92 2.08 3.84
CA ASP A 18 -0.05 3.14 4.03
C ASP A 18 -0.64 3.10 5.43
N GLU A 19 -0.67 4.23 6.12
CA GLU A 19 -1.16 4.36 7.50
C GLU A 19 -0.39 3.56 8.57
N THR A 20 0.50 2.65 8.18
CA THR A 20 1.44 1.92 9.05
C THR A 20 2.81 2.62 9.11
N LEU A 21 3.43 2.89 7.97
CA LEU A 21 4.68 3.66 7.87
C LEU A 21 4.41 5.14 7.56
N THR A 22 3.36 5.43 6.80
CA THR A 22 2.92 6.79 6.48
C THR A 22 1.80 7.24 7.41
N ALA A 23 1.59 8.57 7.49
CA ALA A 23 0.51 9.15 8.29
C ALA A 23 -0.87 8.99 7.61
N VAL A 24 -0.89 8.89 6.28
CA VAL A 24 -2.11 8.85 5.45
C VAL A 24 -1.97 7.85 4.30
N ASP A 25 -3.10 7.41 3.76
CA ASP A 25 -3.17 6.66 2.50
C ASP A 25 -2.60 7.48 1.33
N THR A 26 -1.63 6.91 0.62
CA THR A 26 -0.90 7.53 -0.49
C THR A 26 -1.43 7.16 -1.89
N ILE A 27 -2.40 6.26 -2.02
CA ILE A 27 -3.03 5.93 -3.32
C ILE A 27 -3.71 7.17 -3.91
N ALA A 28 -4.30 8.01 -3.07
CA ALA A 28 -4.91 9.27 -3.48
C ALA A 28 -3.90 10.20 -4.21
N LEU A 29 -2.62 10.15 -3.84
CA LEU A 29 -1.57 10.95 -4.49
C LEU A 29 -1.36 10.55 -5.95
N LEU A 30 -1.52 9.26 -6.29
CA LEU A 30 -1.42 8.79 -7.67
C LEU A 30 -2.52 9.41 -8.55
N PHE A 31 -3.75 9.43 -8.05
CA PHE A 31 -4.87 10.04 -8.76
C PHE A 31 -4.73 11.56 -8.85
N GLN A 32 -4.23 12.22 -7.80
CA GLN A 32 -3.93 13.65 -7.84
C GLN A 32 -2.85 13.98 -8.88
N CYS A 33 -1.79 13.17 -8.95
CA CYS A 33 -0.76 13.29 -9.99
C CYS A 33 -1.37 13.18 -11.38
N ALA A 34 -2.20 12.16 -11.64
CA ALA A 34 -2.87 12.00 -12.93
C ALA A 34 -3.86 13.13 -13.24
N ALA A 35 -4.59 13.63 -12.25
CA ALA A 35 -5.51 14.76 -12.39
C ALA A 35 -4.72 16.03 -12.77
N SER A 36 -3.57 16.28 -12.17
CA SER A 36 -2.73 17.46 -12.47
C SER A 36 -2.26 17.53 -13.93
N ARG A 37 -2.30 16.39 -14.64
CA ARG A 37 -1.94 16.28 -16.07
C ARG A 37 -3.08 16.58 -17.03
N ARG A 38 -4.30 16.76 -16.52
CA ARG A 38 -5.44 17.13 -17.35
C ARG A 38 -5.37 18.63 -17.65
N SER A 39 -5.45 18.98 -18.93
CA SER A 39 -5.22 20.35 -19.41
C SER A 39 -6.33 21.35 -19.05
N THR A 40 -7.52 20.87 -18.67
CA THR A 40 -8.67 21.73 -18.36
C THR A 40 -9.27 21.37 -17.00
N ALA A 41 -9.95 22.33 -16.36
CA ALA A 41 -10.71 22.08 -15.13
C ALA A 41 -11.78 21.00 -15.35
N LEU A 42 -12.53 21.08 -16.45
CA LEU A 42 -13.55 20.08 -16.80
C LEU A 42 -12.96 18.66 -16.91
N ALA A 43 -11.78 18.50 -17.51
CA ALA A 43 -11.13 17.20 -17.60
C ALA A 43 -10.62 16.69 -16.25
N ARG A 44 -10.21 17.58 -15.33
CA ARG A 44 -9.88 17.24 -13.94
C ARG A 44 -11.10 16.77 -13.17
N ASP A 45 -12.21 17.50 -13.28
CA ASP A 45 -13.45 17.16 -12.59
C ASP A 45 -14.04 15.84 -13.09
N ALA A 46 -14.01 15.60 -14.40
CA ALA A 46 -14.41 14.32 -14.98
C ALA A 46 -13.52 13.16 -14.49
N HIS A 47 -12.20 13.38 -14.41
CA HIS A 47 -11.26 12.39 -13.87
C HIS A 47 -11.56 12.08 -12.39
N ASN A 48 -11.72 13.12 -11.56
CA ASN A 48 -12.04 12.96 -10.14
C ASN A 48 -13.37 12.24 -9.94
N THR A 49 -14.38 12.55 -10.76
CA THR A 49 -15.68 11.86 -10.73
C THR A 49 -15.53 10.36 -11.02
N GLN A 50 -14.71 9.98 -12.00
CA GLN A 50 -14.44 8.57 -12.29
C GLN A 50 -13.70 7.87 -11.14
N VAL A 51 -12.73 8.54 -10.51
CA VAL A 51 -12.04 8.00 -9.31
C VAL A 51 -13.04 7.74 -8.18
N GLN A 52 -13.90 8.71 -7.87
CA GLN A 52 -14.93 8.55 -6.84
C GLN A 52 -15.90 7.41 -7.15
N ALA A 53 -16.29 7.23 -8.41
CA ALA A 53 -17.13 6.12 -8.83
C ALA A 53 -16.45 4.76 -8.62
N LEU A 54 -15.15 4.65 -8.88
CA LEU A 54 -14.39 3.42 -8.61
C LEU A 54 -14.25 3.13 -7.11
N VAL A 55 -13.96 4.15 -6.30
CA VAL A 55 -13.87 4.00 -4.84
C VAL A 55 -15.22 3.55 -4.28
N ALA A 56 -16.31 4.22 -4.65
CA ALA A 56 -17.65 3.85 -4.23
C ALA A 56 -18.00 2.42 -4.63
N ARG A 57 -17.58 1.98 -5.83
CA ARG A 57 -17.81 0.61 -6.28
C ARG A 57 -17.01 -0.41 -5.48
N PHE A 58 -15.73 -0.13 -5.20
CA PHE A 58 -14.91 -0.98 -4.36
C PHE A 58 -15.49 -1.11 -2.96
N SER A 59 -15.90 0.00 -2.33
CA SER A 59 -16.54 -0.02 -1.01
C SER A 59 -17.81 -0.88 -0.99
N ALA A 60 -18.64 -0.78 -2.03
CA ALA A 60 -19.84 -1.62 -2.14
C ALA A 60 -19.51 -3.12 -2.30
N ASP A 61 -18.52 -3.46 -3.13
CA ASP A 61 -18.10 -4.84 -3.33
C ASP A 61 -17.47 -5.42 -2.05
N LEU A 62 -16.66 -4.63 -1.33
CA LEU A 62 -16.06 -5.00 -0.06
C LEU A 62 -17.14 -5.22 1.02
N GLN A 63 -18.09 -4.30 1.18
CA GLN A 63 -19.19 -4.48 2.14
C GLN A 63 -20.02 -5.73 1.84
N ALA A 64 -20.32 -5.98 0.56
CA ALA A 64 -21.03 -7.19 0.15
C ALA A 64 -20.22 -8.47 0.39
N PHE A 65 -18.89 -8.41 0.28
CA PHE A 65 -17.99 -9.50 0.64
C PHE A 65 -17.97 -9.74 2.14
N GLU A 66 -17.74 -8.69 2.94
CA GLU A 66 -17.72 -8.76 4.40
C GLU A 66 -19.02 -9.32 4.97
N HIS A 67 -20.17 -8.87 4.48
CA HIS A 67 -21.47 -9.40 4.90
C HIS A 67 -21.62 -10.91 4.65
N ARG A 68 -20.94 -11.45 3.64
CA ARG A 68 -20.99 -12.89 3.29
C ARG A 68 -19.94 -13.72 4.04
N HIS A 69 -18.80 -13.13 4.36
CA HIS A 69 -17.60 -13.87 4.76
C HIS A 69 -17.12 -13.57 6.18
N LEU A 70 -17.54 -12.46 6.81
CA LEU A 70 -17.23 -12.19 8.20
C LEU A 70 -18.29 -12.80 9.11
N PRO A 71 -17.93 -13.71 10.03
CA PRO A 71 -18.86 -14.18 11.05
C PRO A 71 -19.26 -13.02 11.97
N LEU A 72 -20.48 -13.08 12.52
CA LEU A 72 -20.90 -12.14 13.55
C LEU A 72 -19.90 -12.18 14.73
N PRO A 73 -19.56 -11.04 15.33
CA PRO A 73 -18.59 -11.01 16.43
C PRO A 73 -19.03 -11.94 17.56
N SER A 74 -18.23 -12.98 17.83
CA SER A 74 -18.46 -13.87 18.97
C SER A 74 -17.43 -13.56 20.06
N PRO A 75 -17.84 -13.34 21.33
CA PRO A 75 -16.92 -13.06 22.43
C PRO A 75 -15.94 -14.22 22.74
N SER A 76 -16.08 -15.38 22.09
CA SER A 76 -15.21 -16.55 22.24
C SER A 76 -14.07 -16.66 21.21
N SER A 77 -13.96 -15.77 20.23
CA SER A 77 -12.91 -15.82 19.18
C SER A 77 -11.56 -15.29 19.66
N ARG A 78 -10.97 -15.92 20.69
CA ARG A 78 -9.63 -15.54 21.20
C ARG A 78 -8.45 -16.26 20.52
N ARG A 79 -8.70 -17.11 19.51
CA ARG A 79 -7.63 -17.82 18.78
C ARG A 79 -7.55 -17.33 17.34
N SER A 80 -6.33 -16.99 16.92
CA SER A 80 -5.97 -16.79 15.52
C SER A 80 -6.16 -18.12 14.77
N ASP A 81 -7.15 -18.19 13.90
CA ASP A 81 -7.36 -19.33 13.00
C ASP A 81 -6.65 -19.04 11.67
N ALA A 82 -5.46 -19.62 11.49
CA ALA A 82 -4.68 -19.45 10.27
C ALA A 82 -5.40 -20.02 9.03
N ALA A 83 -6.19 -21.09 9.18
CA ALA A 83 -6.94 -21.67 8.09
C ALA A 83 -8.11 -20.75 7.69
N GLY A 84 -8.85 -20.24 8.68
CA GLY A 84 -9.90 -19.24 8.45
C GLY A 84 -9.38 -17.97 7.79
N LEU A 85 -8.21 -17.47 8.21
CA LEU A 85 -7.55 -16.34 7.55
C LEU A 85 -7.15 -16.67 6.10
N ALA A 86 -6.57 -17.85 5.84
CA ALA A 86 -6.20 -18.24 4.48
C ALA A 86 -7.43 -18.31 3.56
N THR A 87 -8.52 -18.96 4.01
CA THR A 87 -9.77 -19.02 3.26
C THR A 87 -10.37 -17.63 3.01
N TYR A 88 -10.34 -16.75 4.01
CA TYR A 88 -10.79 -15.36 3.84
C TYR A 88 -9.97 -14.63 2.78
N LEU A 89 -8.63 -14.71 2.85
CA LEU A 89 -7.73 -14.03 1.92
C LEU A 89 -7.87 -14.56 0.49
N GLU A 90 -8.02 -15.88 0.31
CA GLU A 90 -8.27 -16.51 -0.99
C GLU A 90 -9.60 -16.02 -1.60
N ALA A 91 -10.66 -15.92 -0.79
CA ALA A 91 -11.95 -15.42 -1.24
C ALA A 91 -11.91 -13.91 -1.53
N PHE A 92 -11.19 -13.13 -0.72
CA PHE A 92 -11.04 -11.69 -0.86
C PHE A 92 -10.23 -11.30 -2.11
N ALA A 93 -9.23 -12.11 -2.47
CA ALA A 93 -8.37 -11.86 -3.63
C ALA A 93 -9.17 -11.63 -4.92
N ALA A 94 -10.31 -12.30 -5.10
CA ALA A 94 -11.17 -12.07 -6.26
C ALA A 94 -11.78 -10.67 -6.31
N VAL A 95 -12.20 -10.13 -5.15
CA VAL A 95 -12.75 -8.78 -5.02
C VAL A 95 -11.66 -7.75 -5.29
N ASP A 96 -10.50 -7.92 -4.66
CA ASP A 96 -9.35 -7.02 -4.83
C ASP A 96 -8.87 -6.98 -6.28
N MET A 97 -8.67 -8.15 -6.91
CA MET A 97 -8.29 -8.24 -8.32
C MET A 97 -9.31 -7.60 -9.27
N GLN A 98 -10.60 -7.64 -8.93
CA GLN A 98 -11.63 -6.98 -9.74
C GLN A 98 -11.56 -5.46 -9.63
N SER A 99 -11.26 -4.89 -8.45
CA SER A 99 -10.97 -3.45 -8.32
C SER A 99 -9.78 -3.04 -9.16
N LEU A 100 -8.68 -3.80 -9.10
CA LEU A 100 -7.47 -3.51 -9.88
C LEU A 100 -7.76 -3.42 -11.37
N ARG A 101 -8.45 -4.43 -11.92
CA ARG A 101 -8.82 -4.46 -13.35
C ARG A 101 -9.67 -3.25 -13.76
N ARG A 102 -10.55 -2.75 -12.88
CA ARG A 102 -11.36 -1.56 -13.19
C ARG A 102 -10.53 -0.29 -13.26
N VAL A 103 -9.55 -0.14 -12.36
CA VAL A 103 -8.63 1.00 -12.38
C VAL A 103 -7.77 0.97 -13.64
N GLU A 104 -7.24 -0.20 -13.99
CA GLU A 104 -6.46 -0.40 -15.22
C GLU A 104 -7.29 -0.10 -16.47
N ALA A 105 -8.51 -0.66 -16.56
CA ALA A 105 -9.41 -0.44 -17.69
C ALA A 105 -9.81 1.03 -17.85
N ALA A 106 -9.97 1.76 -16.74
CA ALA A 106 -10.29 3.19 -16.75
C ALA A 106 -9.10 4.07 -17.12
N GLN A 107 -7.88 3.52 -17.17
CA GLN A 107 -6.63 4.25 -17.48
C GLN A 107 -6.47 5.55 -16.66
N LEU A 108 -6.92 5.53 -15.41
CA LEU A 108 -6.98 6.75 -14.59
C LEU A 108 -5.57 7.30 -14.31
N LEU A 109 -4.59 6.44 -14.11
CA LEU A 109 -3.20 6.84 -13.84
C LEU A 109 -2.41 7.25 -15.08
N ARG A 110 -3.04 7.30 -16.26
CA ARG A 110 -2.36 7.62 -17.51
C ARG A 110 -1.85 9.07 -17.51
N GLY A 111 -0.60 9.24 -17.94
CA GLY A 111 0.05 10.55 -18.12
C GLY A 111 0.95 10.96 -16.96
N ILE A 112 0.98 10.19 -15.87
CA ILE A 112 1.97 10.35 -14.81
C ILE A 112 3.36 10.06 -15.38
N ALA A 113 4.31 10.97 -15.16
CA ALA A 113 5.72 10.77 -15.47
C ALA A 113 6.43 10.28 -14.19
N PRO A 114 6.85 9.00 -14.07
CA PRO A 114 7.27 8.42 -12.80
C PRO A 114 8.38 9.19 -12.08
N THR A 115 9.47 9.50 -12.78
CA THR A 115 10.65 10.16 -12.19
C THR A 115 10.44 11.63 -11.83
N ARG A 116 9.43 12.28 -12.41
CA ARG A 116 9.11 13.68 -12.10
C ARG A 116 7.97 13.80 -11.10
N ASP A 117 6.87 13.11 -11.36
CA ASP A 117 5.63 13.27 -10.61
C ASP A 117 5.63 12.48 -9.32
N LEU A 118 6.06 11.22 -9.38
CA LEU A 118 5.98 10.32 -8.23
C LEU A 118 7.09 10.62 -7.22
N VAL A 119 8.27 11.05 -7.69
CA VAL A 119 9.35 11.54 -6.82
C VAL A 119 8.96 12.87 -6.16
N ALA A 120 8.34 13.80 -6.90
CA ALA A 120 7.84 15.04 -6.31
C ALA A 120 6.73 14.77 -5.28
N ALA A 121 5.77 13.90 -5.61
CA ALA A 121 4.71 13.50 -4.68
C ALA A 121 5.27 12.76 -3.45
N ALA A 122 6.32 11.96 -3.60
CA ALA A 122 6.98 11.29 -2.48
C ALA A 122 7.55 12.27 -1.45
N ALA A 123 7.98 13.46 -1.87
CA ALA A 123 8.48 14.49 -0.95
C ALA A 123 7.38 15.06 -0.03
N GLU A 124 6.12 14.95 -0.44
CA GLU A 124 4.95 15.39 0.33
C GLU A 124 4.40 14.29 1.26
N VAL A 125 4.95 13.07 1.18
CA VAL A 125 4.49 11.95 2.02
C VAL A 125 5.04 12.11 3.42
N GLU A 126 4.13 12.30 4.38
CA GLU A 126 4.48 12.31 5.80
C GLU A 126 4.72 10.88 6.30
N VAL A 127 5.98 10.57 6.60
CA VAL A 127 6.39 9.31 7.23
C VAL A 127 6.27 9.43 8.75
N ARG A 128 5.68 8.42 9.39
CA ARG A 128 5.49 8.40 10.84
C ARG A 128 6.82 8.45 11.58
N PRO A 129 6.89 9.14 12.74
CA PRO A 129 8.10 9.21 13.55
C PRO A 129 8.66 7.83 13.88
N GLY A 130 9.94 7.60 13.58
CA GLY A 130 10.64 6.36 13.89
C GLY A 130 10.46 5.22 12.88
N ALA A 131 9.57 5.33 11.89
CA ALA A 131 9.35 4.28 10.88
C ALA A 131 10.65 3.90 10.15
N HIS A 132 11.35 4.91 9.62
CA HIS A 132 12.65 4.76 9.00
C HIS A 132 13.72 4.15 9.92
N ARG A 133 13.71 4.52 11.20
CA ARG A 133 14.65 3.97 12.19
C ARG A 133 14.35 2.50 12.46
N ALA A 134 13.07 2.13 12.56
CA ALA A 134 12.66 0.75 12.75
C ALA A 134 13.10 -0.13 11.57
N LEU A 135 12.89 0.35 10.33
CA LEU A 135 13.35 -0.32 9.11
C LEU A 135 14.87 -0.52 9.11
N ALA A 136 15.64 0.51 9.50
CA ALA A 136 17.10 0.45 9.54
C ALA A 136 17.69 -0.46 10.64
N LEU A 137 16.91 -0.79 11.67
CA LEU A 137 17.36 -1.68 12.76
C LEU A 137 17.20 -3.17 12.42
N ALA A 138 16.45 -3.50 11.38
CA ALA A 138 16.24 -4.88 10.95
C ALA A 138 17.43 -5.39 10.11
N ASP A 139 17.75 -6.68 10.23
CA ASP A 139 18.71 -7.35 9.33
C ASP A 139 18.14 -7.50 7.91
N ALA A 140 16.81 -7.57 7.79
CA ALA A 140 16.08 -7.48 6.53
C ALA A 140 14.73 -6.76 6.75
N ALA A 141 14.36 -5.88 5.82
CA ALA A 141 13.12 -5.12 5.87
C ALA A 141 12.34 -5.27 4.57
N TYR A 142 11.03 -5.53 4.71
CA TYR A 142 10.06 -5.67 3.65
C TYR A 142 8.92 -4.69 3.88
N VAL A 143 8.59 -3.92 2.86
CA VAL A 143 7.41 -3.06 2.81
C VAL A 143 6.43 -3.68 1.84
N VAL A 144 5.26 -4.05 2.35
CA VAL A 144 4.15 -4.60 1.57
C VAL A 144 3.13 -3.49 1.39
N SER A 145 2.60 -3.30 0.19
CA SER A 145 1.63 -2.23 -0.06
C SER A 145 0.64 -2.55 -1.17
N ALA A 146 -0.60 -2.10 -0.97
CA ALA A 146 -1.61 -2.06 -2.01
C ALA A 146 -1.39 -0.92 -3.03
N ASN A 147 -0.50 0.04 -2.73
CA ASN A 147 -0.18 1.15 -3.63
C ASN A 147 0.49 0.64 -4.92
N TRP A 148 0.06 1.16 -6.07
CA TRP A 148 0.48 0.71 -7.39
C TRP A 148 1.77 1.35 -7.93
N SER A 149 2.46 2.18 -7.14
CA SER A 149 3.69 2.82 -7.57
C SER A 149 4.91 2.39 -6.74
N ALA A 150 5.65 1.41 -7.26
CA ALA A 150 6.96 1.05 -6.70
C ALA A 150 7.93 2.24 -6.70
N THR A 151 7.82 3.14 -7.68
CA THR A 151 8.64 4.37 -7.75
C THR A 151 8.34 5.32 -6.59
N LEU A 152 7.08 5.57 -6.28
CA LEU A 152 6.70 6.42 -5.14
C LEU A 152 7.17 5.80 -3.83
N LEU A 153 6.95 4.49 -3.66
CA LEU A 153 7.34 3.79 -2.44
C LEU A 153 8.86 3.77 -2.24
N ASP A 154 9.63 3.52 -3.30
CA ASP A 154 11.10 3.53 -3.25
C ASP A 154 11.61 4.94 -2.92
N ALA A 155 11.02 5.97 -3.52
CA ALA A 155 11.37 7.36 -3.23
C ALA A 155 11.07 7.78 -1.78
N VAL A 156 10.02 7.22 -1.15
CA VAL A 156 9.71 7.48 0.26
C VAL A 156 10.62 6.65 1.17
N VAL A 157 10.66 5.33 0.98
CA VAL A 157 11.27 4.38 1.92
C VAL A 157 12.79 4.36 1.82
N ASN A 158 13.35 4.47 0.62
CA ASN A 158 14.77 4.40 0.31
C ASN A 158 15.39 5.77 0.00
N CYS A 159 14.81 6.87 0.53
CA CYS A 159 15.28 8.23 0.31
C CYS A 159 16.69 8.53 0.85
N ASP A 160 17.16 7.76 1.84
CA ASP A 160 18.48 7.90 2.46
C ASP A 160 19.42 6.79 1.93
N PRO A 161 20.37 7.11 1.03
CA PRO A 161 21.26 6.13 0.42
C PRO A 161 22.29 5.56 1.41
N SER A 162 22.41 6.11 2.63
CA SER A 162 23.31 5.60 3.66
C SER A 162 22.76 4.38 4.41
N ARG A 163 21.50 4.00 4.16
CA ARG A 163 20.81 2.89 4.83
C ARG A 163 20.78 1.63 3.98
N ALA A 164 20.59 0.50 4.65
CA ALA A 164 20.30 -0.75 3.98
C ALA A 164 19.01 -0.60 3.17
N ARG A 165 19.04 -1.07 1.92
CA ARG A 165 17.88 -0.98 1.02
C ARG A 165 16.74 -1.85 1.52
N VAL A 166 15.57 -1.25 1.64
CA VAL A 166 14.32 -1.94 1.99
C VAL A 166 13.72 -2.55 0.73
N GLN A 167 13.27 -3.80 0.83
CA GLN A 167 12.58 -4.47 -0.27
C GLN A 167 11.11 -4.07 -0.29
N ILE A 168 10.59 -3.72 -1.48
CA ILE A 168 9.22 -3.29 -1.66
C ILE A 168 8.46 -4.38 -2.42
N VAL A 169 7.28 -4.72 -1.93
CA VAL A 169 6.34 -5.66 -2.52
C VAL A 169 5.02 -4.92 -2.77
N THR A 170 4.66 -4.74 -4.03
CA THR A 170 3.43 -4.02 -4.43
C THR A 170 2.52 -4.90 -5.29
N ASN A 171 1.25 -4.52 -5.38
CA ASN A 171 0.26 -5.18 -6.24
C ASN A 171 0.43 -4.88 -7.75
N GLY A 172 1.29 -3.93 -8.13
CA GLY A 172 1.46 -3.49 -9.51
C GLY A 172 2.92 -3.26 -9.87
N ALA A 173 3.46 -4.09 -10.75
CA ALA A 173 4.74 -3.82 -11.41
C ALA A 173 4.51 -2.81 -12.53
N GLN A 174 4.67 -1.52 -12.22
CA GLN A 174 5.04 -0.49 -13.21
C GLN A 174 6.37 0.13 -12.82
#